data_AF-A0A7C3G249-F1
#
_entry.id   AF-A0A7C3G249-F1
#
_cell.length_a   1.000
_cell.length_b   1.000
_cell.length_c   1.000
_cell.angle_alpha   90.00
_cell.angle_beta   90.00
_cell.angle_gamma   90.00
#
_symmetry.space_group_name_H-M   'P 1'
#
loop_
_entity.id
_entity.type
_entity.pdbx_description
1 polymer ?
#
loop_
_entity_poly.entity_id
_entity_poly.type
_entity_poly.pdbx_seq_one_letter_code
_entity_poly.pdbx_strand_id
1 'polypeptide(L)'
;MSVYLMLTTLTDAGRKAIQEDPEALRGINKELEFMGVKILDQYALLGQYDFVNILEAPNNEAIAKLAIRLSARGMYQTLTLAAITIEDLIQTLKERETPW
;
A
#
# COMPACT_ATOMS: atom_id res chain seq x y z
N MET A 1 10.28 6.99 -9.13
CA MET A 1 8.97 6.95 -8.43
C MET A 1 9.21 6.39 -7.04
N SER A 2 8.33 6.68 -6.09
CA SER A 2 8.52 6.25 -4.69
C SER A 2 7.79 4.94 -4.44
N VAL A 3 8.40 4.08 -3.62
CA VAL A 3 7.83 2.79 -3.24
C VAL A 3 7.14 2.90 -1.88
N TYR A 4 6.01 2.25 -1.75
CA TYR A 4 5.21 2.20 -0.54
C TYR A 4 4.80 0.77 -0.24
N LEU A 5 4.72 0.47 1.04
CA LEU A 5 4.16 -0.79 1.53
C LEU A 5 2.84 -0.48 2.21
N MET A 6 1.77 -1.13 1.75
CA MET A 6 0.43 -0.98 2.31
C MET A 6 -0.06 -2.31 2.85
N LEU A 7 -0.21 -2.37 4.17
CA LEU A 7 -0.79 -3.50 4.89
C LEU A 7 -2.27 -3.22 5.07
N THR A 8 -3.11 -4.23 4.83
CA THR A 8 -4.55 -4.09 4.99
C THR A 8 -5.13 -5.21 5.84
N THR A 9 -6.12 -4.84 6.65
CA THR A 9 -6.94 -5.76 7.45
C THR A 9 -8.39 -5.55 7.06
N LEU A 10 -9.10 -6.64 6.84
CA LEU A 10 -10.52 -6.65 6.54
C LEU A 10 -11.33 -6.34 7.78
N THR A 11 -12.32 -5.48 7.61
CA THR A 11 -13.39 -5.32 8.60
C THR A 11 -14.36 -6.50 8.51
N ASP A 12 -15.29 -6.61 9.45
CA ASP A 12 -16.34 -7.65 9.39
C ASP A 12 -17.19 -7.55 8.11
N ALA A 13 -17.44 -6.33 7.63
CA ALA A 13 -18.12 -6.10 6.37
C ALA A 13 -17.26 -6.55 5.17
N GLY A 14 -15.96 -6.24 5.20
CA GLY A 14 -15.01 -6.67 4.17
C GLY A 14 -14.93 -8.19 4.03
N ARG A 15 -14.88 -8.91 5.17
CA ARG A 15 -14.83 -10.39 5.18
C ARG A 15 -16.08 -11.01 4.56
N LYS A 16 -17.27 -10.51 4.93
CA LYS A 16 -18.54 -11.00 4.36
C LYS A 16 -18.60 -10.76 2.86
N ALA A 17 -18.26 -9.56 2.42
CA ALA A 17 -18.28 -9.20 1.01
C ALA A 17 -17.31 -10.07 0.17
N ILE A 18 -16.11 -10.33 0.67
CA ILE A 18 -15.14 -11.21 -0.04
C ILE A 18 -15.59 -12.67 -0.04
N GLN A 19 -16.27 -13.12 1.00
CA GLN A 19 -16.84 -14.47 1.03
C GLN A 19 -17.98 -14.64 0.02
N GLU A 20 -18.78 -13.59 -0.18
CA GLU A 20 -19.86 -13.57 -1.18
C GLU A 20 -19.32 -13.40 -2.61
N ASP A 21 -18.32 -12.55 -2.81
CA ASP A 21 -17.67 -12.28 -4.09
C ASP A 21 -16.14 -12.17 -3.93
N PRO A 22 -15.39 -13.27 -4.10
CA PRO A 22 -13.94 -13.26 -4.02
C PRO A 22 -13.26 -12.40 -5.12
N GLU A 23 -13.92 -12.20 -6.27
CA GLU A 23 -13.39 -11.37 -7.35
C GLU A 23 -13.36 -9.87 -6.98
N ALA A 24 -14.07 -9.47 -5.93
CA ALA A 24 -14.00 -8.12 -5.38
C ALA A 24 -12.57 -7.71 -4.97
N LEU A 25 -11.69 -8.67 -4.66
CA LEU A 25 -10.27 -8.42 -4.39
C LEU A 25 -9.54 -7.82 -5.59
N ARG A 26 -9.96 -8.13 -6.83
CA ARG A 26 -9.39 -7.56 -8.06
C ARG A 26 -9.99 -6.20 -8.43
N GLY A 27 -11.13 -5.83 -7.84
CA GLY A 27 -11.89 -4.62 -8.19
C GLY A 27 -11.14 -3.31 -7.94
N ILE A 28 -10.17 -3.31 -7.01
CA ILE A 28 -9.40 -2.11 -6.62
C ILE A 28 -8.43 -1.65 -7.73
N ASN A 29 -8.06 -2.52 -8.67
CA ASN A 29 -7.05 -2.20 -9.69
C ASN A 29 -7.42 -1.00 -10.57
N LYS A 30 -8.71 -0.81 -10.88
CA LYS A 30 -9.16 0.31 -11.72
C LYS A 30 -8.95 1.68 -11.08
N GLU A 31 -9.05 1.78 -9.75
CA GLU A 31 -8.90 3.06 -9.06
C GLU A 31 -7.45 3.50 -8.92
N LEU A 32 -6.54 2.54 -8.89
CA LEU A 32 -5.10 2.77 -8.78
C LEU A 32 -4.55 3.42 -10.05
N GLU A 33 -5.01 2.96 -11.22
CA GLU A 33 -4.64 3.54 -12.52
C GLU A 33 -4.98 5.04 -12.62
N PHE A 34 -6.15 5.45 -12.11
CA PHE A 34 -6.57 6.86 -12.11
C PHE A 34 -5.72 7.78 -11.22
N MET A 35 -5.00 7.21 -10.26
CA MET A 35 -4.17 7.97 -9.31
C MET A 35 -2.68 7.92 -9.66
N GLY A 36 -2.32 7.28 -10.78
CA GLY A 36 -0.93 7.03 -11.14
C GLY A 36 -0.22 6.10 -10.15
N VAL A 37 -0.98 5.30 -9.40
CA VAL A 37 -0.45 4.30 -8.47
C VAL A 37 -0.42 2.96 -9.17
N LYS A 38 0.70 2.26 -9.08
CA LYS A 38 0.89 0.93 -9.64
C LYS A 38 1.10 -0.07 -8.51
N ILE A 39 0.39 -1.21 -8.56
CA ILE A 39 0.74 -2.36 -7.73
C ILE A 39 1.95 -3.04 -8.38
N LEU A 40 3.05 -3.09 -7.64
CA LEU A 40 4.21 -3.90 -8.00
C LEU A 40 3.97 -5.35 -7.61
N ASP A 41 3.43 -5.57 -6.41
CA ASP A 41 3.15 -6.92 -5.91
C ASP A 41 2.04 -6.91 -4.85
N GLN A 42 1.33 -8.03 -4.71
CA GLN A 42 0.24 -8.19 -3.75
C GLN A 42 0.18 -9.64 -3.24
N TYR A 43 0.06 -9.79 -1.92
CA TYR A 43 -0.07 -11.10 -1.29
C TYR A 43 -1.14 -11.09 -0.20
N ALA A 44 -1.85 -12.21 -0.07
CA ALA A 44 -2.60 -12.54 1.14
C ALA A 44 -1.64 -13.04 2.22
N LEU A 45 -1.90 -12.68 3.47
CA LEU A 45 -1.05 -12.99 4.60
C LEU A 45 -1.79 -13.83 5.64
N LEU A 46 -1.04 -14.63 6.40
CA LEU A 46 -1.55 -15.48 7.48
C LEU A 46 -1.04 -14.95 8.83
N GLY A 47 -1.44 -13.72 9.17
CA GLY A 47 -0.97 -13.05 10.38
C GLY A 47 -1.89 -11.92 10.83
N GLN A 48 -1.31 -10.89 11.45
CA GLN A 48 -2.07 -9.74 11.97
C GLN A 48 -2.74 -8.89 10.87
N TYR A 49 -2.24 -9.00 9.64
CA TYR A 49 -2.79 -8.33 8.46
C TYR A 49 -3.28 -9.39 7.48
N ASP A 50 -4.30 -9.05 6.70
CA ASP A 50 -4.89 -9.94 5.71
C ASP A 50 -4.15 -9.83 4.36
N PHE A 51 -3.64 -8.64 4.02
CA PHE A 51 -2.87 -8.43 2.78
C PHE A 51 -1.67 -7.50 2.95
N VAL A 52 -0.69 -7.67 2.07
CA VAL A 52 0.38 -6.71 1.79
C VAL A 52 0.35 -6.32 0.32
N ASN A 53 0.56 -5.03 0.06
CA ASN A 53 0.67 -4.47 -1.27
C ASN A 53 1.96 -3.66 -1.36
N ILE A 54 2.79 -3.96 -2.34
CA ILE A 54 3.94 -3.13 -2.70
C ILE A 54 3.49 -2.23 -3.84
N LEU A 55 3.53 -0.93 -3.61
CA LEU A 55 2.93 0.07 -4.48
C LEU A 55 3.99 1.06 -4.94
N GLU A 56 3.89 1.49 -6.18
CA GLU A 56 4.67 2.59 -6.72
C GLU A 56 3.74 3.77 -6.96
N ALA A 57 4.10 4.95 -6.45
CA ALA A 57 3.29 6.16 -6.58
C ALA A 57 4.17 7.40 -6.84
N PRO A 58 3.61 8.47 -7.43
CA PRO A 58 4.38 9.67 -7.73
C PRO A 58 4.82 10.44 -6.48
N ASN A 59 4.03 10.42 -5.39
CA ASN A 59 4.30 11.15 -4.14
C ASN A 59 3.45 10.62 -2.97
N ASN A 60 3.70 11.16 -1.77
CA ASN A 60 3.03 10.78 -0.53
C ASN A 60 1.53 11.14 -0.55
N GLU A 61 1.17 12.25 -1.18
CA GLU A 61 -0.22 12.73 -1.26
C GLU A 61 -1.08 11.77 -2.08
N ALA A 62 -0.54 11.21 -3.17
CA ALA A 62 -1.21 10.20 -3.99
C ALA A 62 -1.51 8.94 -3.17
N ILE A 63 -0.52 8.42 -2.42
CA ILE A 63 -0.74 7.20 -1.62
C ILE A 63 -1.68 7.45 -0.43
N ALA A 64 -1.58 8.61 0.23
CA ALA A 64 -2.47 8.97 1.32
C ALA A 64 -3.93 9.06 0.86
N LYS A 65 -4.17 9.67 -0.31
CA LYS A 65 -5.51 9.75 -0.91
C LYS A 65 -6.07 8.36 -1.23
N LEU A 66 -5.23 7.43 -1.67
CA LEU A 66 -5.62 6.04 -1.92
C LEU A 66 -6.02 5.35 -0.61
N ALA A 67 -5.16 5.43 0.40
CA ALA A 67 -5.40 4.83 1.71
C ALA A 67 -6.73 5.32 2.32
N ILE A 68 -7.00 6.63 2.26
CA ILE A 68 -8.26 7.21 2.75
C ILE A 68 -9.46 6.70 1.95
N ARG A 69 -9.36 6.60 0.62
CA ARG A 69 -10.46 6.08 -0.22
C ARG A 69 -10.77 4.62 0.06
N LEU A 70 -9.75 3.78 0.21
CA LEU A 70 -9.93 2.37 0.55
C LEU A 70 -10.58 2.22 1.93
N SER A 71 -10.12 2.99 2.92
CA SER A 71 -10.72 2.99 4.26
C SER A 71 -12.14 3.55 4.29
N ALA A 72 -12.46 4.54 3.45
CA ALA A 72 -13.79 5.16 3.39
C ALA A 72 -14.89 4.20 2.92
N ARG A 73 -14.55 3.13 2.20
CA ARG A 73 -15.49 2.06 1.83
C ARG A 73 -15.89 1.19 3.01
N GLY A 74 -15.20 1.31 4.15
CA GLY A 74 -15.47 0.53 5.34
C GLY A 74 -15.13 -0.95 5.24
N MET A 75 -14.56 -1.41 4.12
CA MET A 75 -14.17 -2.81 3.90
C MET A 75 -12.76 -3.12 4.40
N TYR A 76 -11.88 -2.10 4.42
CA TYR A 76 -10.47 -2.24 4.72
C TYR A 76 -10.06 -1.23 5.79
N GLN A 77 -9.17 -1.65 6.67
CA GLN A 77 -8.31 -0.76 7.46
C GLN A 77 -6.90 -0.86 6.88
N THR A 78 -6.23 0.27 6.71
CA THR A 78 -4.95 0.34 6.01
C THR A 78 -3.85 0.93 6.89
N LEU A 79 -2.65 0.37 6.82
CA LEU A 79 -1.41 0.92 7.35
C LEU A 79 -0.46 1.11 6.16
N THR A 80 -0.09 2.36 5.88
CA THR A 80 0.77 2.71 4.74
C THR A 80 2.12 3.19 5.24
N LEU A 81 3.19 2.64 4.68
CA LEU A 81 4.57 2.94 5.01
C LEU A 81 5.30 3.40 3.75
N ALA A 82 5.97 4.55 3.82
CA ALA A 82 6.93 4.94 2.80
C ALA A 82 8.15 4.03 2.89
N ALA A 83 8.59 3.47 1.77
CA ALA A 83 9.71 2.56 1.70
C ALA A 83 10.89 3.23 0.98
N ILE A 84 12.08 3.13 1.56
CA ILE A 84 13.34 3.51 0.95
C ILE A 84 14.00 2.23 0.46
N THR A 85 14.53 2.24 -0.77
CA THR A 85 15.27 1.07 -1.27
C THR A 85 16.55 0.88 -0.47
N ILE A 86 17.05 -0.35 -0.41
CA ILE A 86 18.30 -0.63 0.31
C ILE A 86 19.47 0.10 -0.36
N GLU A 87 19.46 0.20 -1.68
CA GLU A 87 20.45 0.92 -2.47
C GLU A 87 20.46 2.42 -2.14
N ASP A 88 19.30 3.08 -2.11
CA ASP A 88 19.20 4.49 -1.75
C ASP A 88 19.64 4.72 -0.31
N LEU A 89 19.22 3.86 0.61
CA LEU A 89 19.64 3.95 2.01
C LEU A 89 21.16 3.81 2.16
N ILE A 90 21.77 2.83 1.48
CA ILE A 90 23.23 2.65 1.46
C ILE A 90 23.91 3.92 0.91
N GLN A 91 23.39 4.50 -0.16
CA GLN A 91 23.95 5.70 -0.77
C GLN A 91 23.90 6.89 0.19
N THR A 92 22.74 7.12 0.83
CA THR A 92 22.58 8.17 1.85
C THR A 92 23.54 7.99 3.02
N LEU A 93 23.75 6.77 3.51
CA LEU A 93 24.66 6.51 4.63
C LEU A 93 26.15 6.63 4.27
N LYS A 94 26.50 6.52 2.98
CA LYS A 94 27.88 6.74 2.49
C LYS A 94 28.23 8.22 2.41
N GLU A 95 27.23 9.10 2.28
CA GLU A 95 27.43 10.54 2.36
C GLU A 95 27.85 10.85 3.79
N ARG A 96 29.17 10.94 4.01
CA ARG A 96 29.72 11.37 5.30
C ARG A 96 29.21 12.78 5.55
N GLU A 97 28.31 12.93 6.49
CA GLU A 97 28.05 14.24 7.09
C GLU A 97 29.40 14.76 7.58
N THR A 98 29.92 15.82 6.95
CA THR A 98 30.99 16.59 7.56
C THR A 98 30.39 17.21 8.80
N PRO A 99 30.83 16.80 10.00
CA PRO A 99 30.39 17.45 11.21
C PRO A 99 31.02 18.84 11.17
N TRP A 100 30.24 19.86 10.87
CA TRP A 100 30.50 21.13 11.54
C TRP A 100 29.82 21.07 12.91
#